data_AF-A0A9R0JEB9-F1
#
_entry.id   AF-A0A9R0JEB9-F1
#
_cell.length_a   1.000
_cell.length_b   1.000
_cell.length_c   1.000
_cell.angle_alpha   90.00
_cell.angle_beta   90.00
_cell.angle_gamma   90.00
#
_symmetry.space_group_name_H-M   'P 1'
#
loop_
_entity.id
_entity.type
_entity.pdbx_description
1 polymer ?
#
loop_
_entity_poly.entity_id
_entity_poly.type
_entity_poly.pdbx_seq_one_letter_code
_entity_poly.pdbx_strand_id
1 'polypeptide(L)'
;MEDKKKLWQQEDNHEGFGQLFVVSEDQKLDWCDMFYLTTLPLKLRRLDLFNKLPRNLRVTLEAYIVSIKGLARSLLKQMAKALEMDEGEMVELFSDGWQSIRMNYYPPCPEPQKALGFVIPLENAFVVNVGDGMEILSNGVYRSIEHKATVNSTKERISVATFYSANIDSDLGPAKSIVGPLNPPLFRTEPLEQYYKGFFARKLYGKSYLEVMRLQQKEFNTT
;
A
#
# COMPACT_ATOMS: atom_id res chain seq x y z
N MET A 1 26.63 6.39 -9.44
CA MET A 1 26.25 5.23 -8.61
C MET A 1 26.65 5.41 -7.13
N GLU A 2 27.78 6.05 -6.81
CA GLU A 2 28.25 6.23 -5.43
C GLU A 2 27.31 6.99 -4.51
N ASP A 3 26.66 8.06 -4.96
CA ASP A 3 25.71 8.79 -4.10
C ASP A 3 24.42 8.01 -3.86
N LYS A 4 24.02 7.15 -4.79
CA LYS A 4 22.89 6.23 -4.56
C LYS A 4 23.22 5.23 -3.46
N LYS A 5 24.49 4.78 -3.31
CA LYS A 5 24.92 3.82 -2.26
C LYS A 5 24.53 4.26 -0.84
N LYS A 6 24.53 5.56 -0.56
CA LYS A 6 24.18 6.16 0.75
C LYS A 6 22.68 6.07 1.09
N LEU A 7 21.88 5.69 0.10
CA LEU A 7 20.43 5.65 0.11
C LEU A 7 19.87 4.22 0.03
N TRP A 8 20.71 3.17 0.04
CA TRP A 8 20.25 1.78 -0.03
C TRP A 8 19.65 1.30 1.29
N GLN A 9 18.73 0.35 1.18
CA GLN A 9 18.21 -0.43 2.29
C GLN A 9 19.33 -1.09 3.09
N GLN A 10 19.07 -1.30 4.38
CA GLN A 10 19.94 -2.03 5.31
C GLN A 10 19.24 -3.35 5.68
N GLU A 11 19.96 -4.34 6.21
CA GLU A 11 19.41 -5.69 6.46
C GLU A 11 18.15 -5.69 7.37
N ASP A 12 18.04 -4.71 8.26
CA ASP A 12 16.92 -4.53 9.20
C ASP A 12 15.90 -3.47 8.73
N ASN A 13 16.09 -2.88 7.54
CA ASN A 13 15.31 -1.74 7.09
C ASN A 13 14.91 -1.81 5.61
N HIS A 14 13.61 -1.65 5.37
CA HIS A 14 12.99 -1.69 4.07
C HIS A 14 12.90 -0.31 3.36
N GLU A 15 13.36 0.77 4.00
CA GLU A 15 13.42 2.11 3.40
C GLU A 15 14.73 2.37 2.65
N GLY A 16 14.65 3.07 1.52
CA GLY A 16 15.77 3.34 0.63
C GLY A 16 15.66 2.63 -0.72
N PHE A 17 16.78 2.58 -1.46
CA PHE A 17 16.90 1.80 -2.68
C PHE A 17 17.00 0.31 -2.36
N GLY A 18 16.15 -0.48 -2.99
CA GLY A 18 16.13 -1.93 -2.85
C GLY A 18 14.74 -2.49 -3.21
N GLN A 19 14.53 -3.78 -3.00
CA GLN A 19 13.25 -4.45 -3.27
C GLN A 19 12.49 -4.69 -1.97
N LEU A 20 11.16 -4.77 -2.02
CA LEU A 20 10.34 -5.20 -0.89
C LEU A 20 9.95 -6.68 -1.04
N PHE A 21 9.64 -7.35 0.08
CA PHE A 21 9.18 -8.74 0.12
C PHE A 21 10.19 -9.77 -0.42
N VAL A 22 11.49 -9.52 -0.29
CA VAL A 22 12.54 -10.48 -0.64
C VAL A 22 12.76 -11.41 0.55
N VAL A 23 12.33 -12.68 0.44
CA VAL A 23 12.42 -13.65 1.55
C VAL A 23 13.24 -14.90 1.21
N SER A 24 13.84 -14.97 0.02
CA SER A 24 14.77 -16.04 -0.38
C SER A 24 15.66 -15.60 -1.55
N GLU A 25 16.85 -16.17 -1.65
CA GLU A 25 17.80 -15.90 -2.75
C GLU A 25 17.26 -16.31 -4.13
N ASP A 26 16.46 -17.38 -4.22
CA ASP A 26 15.89 -17.87 -5.50
C ASP A 26 14.65 -17.10 -5.96
N GLN A 27 14.29 -16.00 -5.29
CA GLN A 27 13.07 -15.26 -5.62
C GLN A 27 13.24 -14.47 -6.91
N LYS A 28 12.30 -14.64 -7.85
CA LYS A 28 12.19 -13.77 -9.02
C LYS A 28 11.80 -12.36 -8.58
N LEU A 29 12.58 -11.37 -9.00
CA LEU A 29 12.38 -9.97 -8.66
C LEU A 29 11.72 -9.21 -9.81
N ASP A 30 11.08 -8.08 -9.47
CA ASP A 30 10.51 -7.17 -10.46
C ASP A 30 11.62 -6.50 -11.30
N TRP A 31 11.34 -6.27 -12.58
CA TRP A 31 12.23 -5.53 -13.47
C TRP A 31 12.09 -4.01 -13.26
N CYS A 32 12.49 -3.56 -12.07
CA CYS A 32 12.27 -2.19 -11.60
C CYS A 32 13.29 -1.84 -10.51
N ASP A 33 13.94 -0.68 -10.62
CA ASP A 33 14.60 -0.09 -9.46
C ASP A 33 13.55 0.61 -8.59
N MET A 34 13.58 0.37 -7.29
CA MET A 34 12.59 0.92 -6.38
C MET A 34 13.27 1.69 -5.25
N PHE A 35 12.66 2.81 -4.88
CA PHE A 35 13.01 3.61 -3.70
C PHE A 35 11.78 3.79 -2.81
N TYR A 36 11.85 3.32 -1.57
CA TYR A 36 10.74 3.36 -0.62
C TYR A 36 11.03 4.29 0.55
N LEU A 37 10.02 5.05 1.00
CA LEU A 37 10.10 5.89 2.18
C LEU A 37 8.80 5.90 2.96
N THR A 38 8.91 5.84 4.28
CA THR A 38 7.85 6.25 5.19
C THR A 38 7.82 7.78 5.27
N THR A 39 6.69 8.38 4.93
CA THR A 39 6.55 9.85 4.90
C THR A 39 5.77 10.37 6.11
N LEU A 40 4.70 9.70 6.52
CA LEU A 40 3.90 10.09 7.68
C LEU A 40 3.51 8.87 8.52
N PRO A 41 3.27 9.05 9.83
CA PRO A 41 3.48 10.28 10.60
C PRO A 41 4.97 10.64 10.72
N LEU A 42 5.28 11.93 10.97
CA LEU A 42 6.67 12.42 10.99
C LEU A 42 7.56 11.68 11.99
N LYS A 43 6.97 11.18 13.10
CA LYS A 43 7.66 10.37 14.11
C LYS A 43 8.27 9.07 13.56
N LEU A 44 7.71 8.53 12.47
CA LEU A 44 8.20 7.31 11.81
C LEU A 44 9.11 7.61 10.62
N ARG A 45 9.24 8.89 10.20
CA ARG A 45 10.07 9.26 9.04
C ARG A 45 11.55 9.18 9.39
N ARG A 46 12.31 8.40 8.63
CA ARG A 46 13.78 8.37 8.68
C ARG A 46 14.38 9.69 8.20
N LEU A 47 14.59 10.64 9.11
CA LEU A 47 15.12 11.97 8.78
C LEU A 47 16.53 11.91 8.20
N ASP A 48 17.36 10.99 8.64
CA ASP A 48 18.73 10.79 8.13
C ASP A 48 18.74 10.33 6.66
N LEU A 49 17.76 9.52 6.24
CA LEU A 49 17.59 9.10 4.87
C LEU A 49 16.94 10.21 4.04
N PHE A 50 15.87 10.81 4.56
CA PHE A 50 15.13 11.88 3.88
C PHE A 50 16.04 13.10 3.58
N ASN A 51 16.90 13.49 4.53
CA ASN A 51 17.80 14.63 4.38
C ASN A 51 18.94 14.40 3.37
N LYS A 52 19.25 13.14 3.04
CA LYS A 52 20.22 12.79 1.98
C LYS A 52 19.65 12.95 0.57
N LEU A 53 18.33 13.10 0.42
CA LEU A 53 17.73 13.36 -0.89
C LEU A 53 18.12 14.75 -1.42
N PRO A 54 18.22 14.91 -2.76
CA PRO A 54 18.44 16.21 -3.37
C PRO A 54 17.44 17.26 -2.87
N ARG A 55 17.92 18.48 -2.58
CA ARG A 55 17.11 19.55 -1.99
C ARG A 55 15.80 19.80 -2.75
N ASN A 56 15.86 19.89 -4.08
CA ASN A 56 14.69 20.12 -4.92
C ASN A 56 13.67 18.98 -4.77
N LEU A 57 14.16 17.73 -4.77
CA LEU A 57 13.30 16.56 -4.57
C LEU A 57 12.64 16.59 -3.19
N ARG A 58 13.37 16.90 -2.12
CA ARG A 58 12.77 17.04 -0.77
C ARG A 58 11.64 18.05 -0.73
N VAL A 59 11.90 19.27 -1.22
CA VAL A 59 10.90 20.36 -1.18
C VAL A 59 9.66 19.98 -1.97
N THR A 60 9.83 19.39 -3.16
CA THR A 60 8.70 18.92 -3.97
C THR A 60 7.94 17.78 -3.28
N LEU A 61 8.65 16.82 -2.68
CA LEU A 61 8.01 15.72 -1.96
C LEU A 61 7.23 16.20 -0.75
N GLU A 62 7.75 17.15 0.03
CA GLU A 62 7.04 17.71 1.17
C GLU A 62 5.70 18.33 0.76
N ALA A 63 5.67 19.11 -0.33
CA ALA A 63 4.42 19.65 -0.88
C ALA A 63 3.47 18.53 -1.35
N TYR A 64 4.00 17.56 -2.12
CA TYR A 64 3.23 16.42 -2.64
C TYR A 64 2.61 15.56 -1.52
N ILE A 65 3.38 15.27 -0.46
CA ILE A 65 2.95 14.50 0.72
C ILE A 65 1.71 15.12 1.37
N VAL A 66 1.73 16.45 1.55
CA VAL A 66 0.61 17.19 2.15
C VAL A 66 -0.61 17.17 1.24
N SER A 67 -0.43 17.45 -0.05
CA SER A 67 -1.53 17.45 -1.03
C SER A 67 -2.19 16.08 -1.16
N ILE A 68 -1.40 15.00 -1.27
CA ILE A 68 -1.93 13.63 -1.38
C ILE A 68 -2.61 13.18 -0.09
N LYS A 69 -2.11 13.57 1.10
CA LYS A 69 -2.84 13.32 2.35
C LYS A 69 -4.23 13.96 2.33
N GLY A 70 -4.32 15.21 1.86
CA GLY A 70 -5.59 15.91 1.70
C GLY A 70 -6.55 15.18 0.75
N LEU A 71 -6.05 14.75 -0.41
CA LEU A 71 -6.82 13.99 -1.39
C LEU A 71 -7.31 12.64 -0.81
N ALA A 72 -6.42 11.87 -0.18
CA ALA A 72 -6.75 10.59 0.42
C ALA A 72 -7.85 10.74 1.49
N ARG A 73 -7.74 11.73 2.37
CA ARG A 73 -8.77 12.02 3.39
C ARG A 73 -10.13 12.35 2.76
N SER A 74 -10.14 13.16 1.70
CA SER A 74 -11.37 13.50 0.99
C SER A 74 -12.02 12.26 0.37
N LEU A 75 -11.22 11.39 -0.27
CA LEU A 75 -11.71 10.14 -0.86
C LEU A 75 -12.26 9.19 0.21
N LEU A 76 -11.52 8.96 1.30
CA LEU A 76 -11.95 8.09 2.41
C LEU A 76 -13.28 8.55 3.01
N LYS A 77 -13.47 9.86 3.20
CA LYS A 77 -14.74 10.41 3.69
C LYS A 77 -15.90 10.10 2.75
N GLN A 78 -15.69 10.24 1.44
CA GLN A 78 -16.73 9.94 0.45
C GLN A 78 -17.01 8.43 0.37
N MET A 79 -15.98 7.60 0.51
CA MET A 79 -16.11 6.14 0.57
C MET A 79 -16.91 5.69 1.79
N ALA A 80 -16.67 6.29 2.98
CA ALA A 80 -17.44 6.02 4.20
C ALA A 80 -18.93 6.30 4.00
N LYS A 81 -19.26 7.47 3.45
CA LYS A 81 -20.64 7.87 3.15
C LYS A 81 -21.32 6.91 2.16
N ALA A 82 -20.61 6.51 1.12
CA ALA A 82 -21.14 5.57 0.13
C ALA A 82 -21.37 4.15 0.69
N LEU A 83 -20.66 3.79 1.78
CA LEU A 83 -20.89 2.55 2.52
C LEU A 83 -21.99 2.67 3.58
N GLU A 84 -22.57 3.86 3.78
CA GLU A 84 -23.44 4.16 4.92
C GLU A 84 -22.78 3.81 6.28
N MET A 85 -21.44 3.88 6.30
CA MET A 85 -20.62 3.60 7.46
C MET A 85 -20.56 4.83 8.37
N ASP A 86 -20.40 4.62 9.67
CA ASP A 86 -20.07 5.70 10.60
C ASP A 86 -18.75 6.36 10.17
N GLU A 87 -18.80 7.67 9.90
CA GLU A 87 -17.62 8.45 9.54
C GLU A 87 -16.56 8.42 10.66
N GLY A 88 -16.97 8.23 11.92
CA GLY A 88 -16.10 8.07 13.07
C GLY A 88 -15.15 6.88 12.95
N GLU A 89 -15.64 5.72 12.47
CA GLU A 89 -14.82 4.52 12.28
C GLU A 89 -13.75 4.73 11.18
N MET A 90 -14.09 5.43 10.09
CA MET A 90 -13.12 5.80 9.06
C MET A 90 -12.06 6.75 9.61
N VAL A 91 -12.48 7.75 10.38
CA VAL A 91 -11.58 8.77 10.94
C VAL A 91 -10.65 8.15 11.97
N GLU A 92 -11.16 7.34 12.89
CA GLU A 92 -10.35 6.65 13.89
C GLU A 92 -9.25 5.81 13.23
N LEU A 93 -9.62 5.03 12.21
CA LEU A 93 -8.68 4.14 11.53
C LEU A 93 -7.62 4.91 10.72
N PHE A 94 -7.95 6.06 10.11
CA PHE A 94 -7.08 6.73 9.12
C PHE A 94 -6.56 8.13 9.50
N SER A 95 -7.00 8.73 10.61
CA SER A 95 -6.69 10.12 11.02
C SER A 95 -5.19 10.38 11.19
N ASP A 96 -4.50 9.50 11.91
CA ASP A 96 -3.04 9.43 12.08
C ASP A 96 -2.42 8.28 11.28
N GLY A 97 -3.06 7.95 10.16
CA GLY A 97 -2.65 6.87 9.28
C GLY A 97 -1.20 6.97 8.81
N TRP A 98 -0.63 5.81 8.50
CA TRP A 98 0.69 5.68 7.92
C TRP A 98 0.64 6.06 6.43
N GLN A 99 1.46 7.02 6.02
CA GLN A 99 1.72 7.29 4.61
C GLN A 99 3.14 6.85 4.22
N SER A 100 3.27 6.20 3.07
CA SER A 100 4.56 5.89 2.45
C SER A 100 4.55 6.18 0.97
N ILE A 101 5.74 6.38 0.40
CA ILE A 101 5.95 6.61 -1.03
C ILE A 101 6.89 5.53 -1.58
N ARG A 102 6.52 4.98 -2.74
CA ARG A 102 7.36 4.11 -3.56
C ARG A 102 7.59 4.76 -4.91
N MET A 103 8.83 5.13 -5.18
CA MET A 103 9.26 5.60 -6.50
C MET A 103 9.81 4.41 -7.27
N ASN A 104 9.32 4.22 -8.48
CA ASN A 104 9.69 3.10 -9.33
C ASN A 104 10.30 3.63 -10.62
N TYR A 105 11.45 3.09 -11.00
CA TYR A 105 12.09 3.30 -12.28
C TYR A 105 12.14 1.96 -13.03
N TYR A 106 11.46 1.88 -14.16
CA TYR A 106 11.38 0.71 -15.01
C TYR A 106 12.28 0.96 -16.23
N PRO A 107 13.49 0.37 -16.30
CA PRO A 107 14.32 0.49 -17.50
C PRO A 107 13.71 -0.27 -18.68
N PRO A 108 14.13 0.04 -19.93
CA PRO A 108 13.80 -0.78 -21.08
C PRO A 108 14.16 -2.26 -20.82
N CYS A 109 13.24 -3.16 -21.15
CA CYS A 109 13.40 -4.60 -20.97
C CYS A 109 13.54 -5.28 -22.34
N PRO A 110 14.58 -6.08 -22.59
CA PRO A 110 14.78 -6.75 -23.88
C PRO A 110 13.72 -7.83 -24.17
N GLU A 111 13.05 -8.35 -23.15
CA GLU A 111 12.01 -9.38 -23.26
C GLU A 111 10.69 -8.96 -22.59
N PRO A 112 10.04 -7.88 -23.06
CA PRO A 112 8.87 -7.30 -22.40
C PRO A 112 7.68 -8.25 -22.35
N GLN A 113 7.59 -9.22 -23.27
CA GLN A 113 6.56 -10.26 -23.31
C GLN A 113 6.52 -11.18 -22.08
N LYS A 114 7.60 -11.22 -21.29
CA LYS A 114 7.64 -11.93 -20.01
C LYS A 114 7.03 -11.11 -18.85
N ALA A 115 6.64 -9.86 -19.11
CA ALA A 115 5.93 -8.97 -18.21
C ALA A 115 4.52 -8.65 -18.77
N LEU A 116 3.48 -8.75 -17.94
CA LEU A 116 2.08 -8.56 -18.35
C LEU A 116 1.40 -7.47 -17.52
N GLY A 117 0.48 -6.72 -18.14
CA GLY A 117 -0.26 -5.58 -17.55
C GLY A 117 -0.35 -4.36 -18.48
N PHE A 118 -1.49 -3.67 -18.53
CA PHE A 118 -1.64 -2.42 -19.29
C PHE A 118 -2.48 -1.46 -18.47
N VAL A 119 -2.01 -0.22 -18.32
CA VAL A 119 -2.81 0.91 -17.87
C VAL A 119 -2.61 2.02 -18.89
N ILE A 120 -3.70 2.51 -19.49
CA ILE A 120 -3.64 3.64 -20.41
C ILE A 120 -3.56 4.91 -19.54
N PRO A 121 -2.48 5.69 -19.61
CA PRO A 121 -2.37 6.91 -18.83
C PRO A 121 -3.32 7.98 -19.36
N LEU A 122 -4.06 8.62 -18.46
CA LEU A 122 -4.79 9.86 -18.74
C LEU A 122 -3.94 11.04 -18.28
N GLU A 123 -3.85 12.08 -19.10
CA GLU A 123 -3.10 13.28 -18.77
C GLU A 123 -3.74 14.02 -17.57
N ASN A 124 -2.91 14.55 -16.67
CA ASN A 124 -3.34 15.26 -15.45
C ASN A 124 -4.24 14.44 -14.51
N ALA A 125 -4.14 13.11 -14.55
CA ALA A 125 -4.92 12.22 -13.70
C ALA A 125 -4.05 11.42 -12.72
N PHE A 126 -4.64 11.09 -11.57
CA PHE A 126 -4.14 10.04 -10.68
C PHE A 126 -4.92 8.76 -10.91
N VAL A 127 -4.24 7.62 -10.82
CA VAL A 127 -4.89 6.32 -10.66
C VAL A 127 -4.99 6.04 -9.16
N VAL A 128 -6.21 5.76 -8.69
CA VAL A 128 -6.49 5.39 -7.30
C VAL A 128 -7.02 3.96 -7.29
N ASN A 129 -6.48 3.13 -6.42
CA ASN A 129 -6.95 1.77 -6.19
C ASN A 129 -7.22 1.53 -4.70
N VAL A 130 -8.11 0.59 -4.44
CA VAL A 130 -8.40 0.07 -3.10
C VAL A 130 -7.35 -0.97 -2.73
N GLY A 131 -6.92 -0.97 -1.47
CA GLY A 131 -6.04 -1.99 -0.90
C GLY A 131 -6.78 -2.90 0.08
N ASP A 132 -6.12 -3.98 0.49
CA ASP A 132 -6.71 -5.05 1.32
C ASP A 132 -7.33 -4.53 2.63
N GLY A 133 -6.71 -3.53 3.28
CA GLY A 133 -7.25 -2.95 4.51
C GLY A 133 -8.64 -2.34 4.32
N MET A 134 -8.91 -1.72 3.16
CA MET A 134 -10.23 -1.18 2.84
C MET A 134 -11.21 -2.27 2.38
N GLU A 135 -10.74 -3.35 1.74
CA GLU A 135 -11.58 -4.51 1.45
C GLU A 135 -12.06 -5.17 2.77
N ILE A 136 -11.17 -5.31 3.75
CA ILE A 136 -11.51 -5.82 5.08
C ILE A 136 -12.48 -4.89 5.80
N LEU A 137 -12.17 -3.59 5.87
CA LEU A 137 -13.00 -2.59 6.55
C LEU A 137 -14.42 -2.53 5.99
N SER A 138 -14.55 -2.55 4.67
CA SER A 138 -15.84 -2.50 3.96
C SER A 138 -16.58 -3.83 3.92
N ASN A 139 -16.13 -4.83 4.68
CA ASN A 139 -16.67 -6.19 4.68
C ASN A 139 -16.79 -6.79 3.26
N GLY A 140 -15.83 -6.48 2.37
CA GLY A 140 -15.77 -7.00 1.01
C GLY A 140 -16.57 -6.23 -0.04
N VAL A 141 -17.22 -5.11 0.32
CA VAL A 141 -17.94 -4.25 -0.65
C VAL A 141 -16.96 -3.61 -1.63
N TYR A 142 -15.90 -2.97 -1.13
CA TYR A 142 -14.82 -2.51 -1.99
C TYR A 142 -13.80 -3.63 -2.20
N ARG A 143 -13.41 -3.86 -3.46
CA ARG A 143 -12.46 -4.91 -3.81
C ARG A 143 -11.07 -4.34 -4.03
N SER A 144 -10.10 -4.85 -3.28
CA SER A 144 -8.69 -4.77 -3.64
C SER A 144 -8.49 -5.58 -4.92
N ILE A 145 -7.78 -5.09 -5.94
CA ILE A 145 -7.62 -5.80 -7.21
C ILE A 145 -6.14 -6.02 -7.49
N GLU A 146 -5.80 -7.25 -7.86
CA GLU A 146 -4.44 -7.57 -8.29
C GLU A 146 -4.08 -6.78 -9.55
N HIS A 147 -2.94 -6.12 -9.51
CA HIS A 147 -2.45 -5.29 -10.59
C HIS A 147 -0.95 -5.48 -10.74
N LYS A 148 -0.45 -5.31 -11.97
CA LYS A 148 0.96 -5.46 -12.31
C LYS A 148 1.38 -4.36 -13.27
N ALA A 149 2.60 -3.86 -13.09
CA ALA A 149 3.24 -2.94 -14.03
C ALA A 149 3.96 -3.72 -15.13
N THR A 150 3.83 -3.25 -16.38
CA THR A 150 4.64 -3.75 -17.49
C THR A 150 5.84 -2.89 -17.77
N VAL A 151 6.78 -3.55 -18.44
CA VAL A 151 7.97 -2.95 -19.02
C VAL A 151 7.87 -3.06 -20.54
N ASN A 152 8.54 -2.15 -21.24
CA ASN A 152 8.64 -2.19 -22.69
C ASN A 152 10.11 -2.18 -23.09
N SER A 153 10.43 -2.48 -24.36
CA SER A 153 11.81 -2.60 -24.83
C SER A 153 12.47 -1.30 -25.28
N THR A 154 11.74 -0.18 -25.30
CA THR A 154 12.17 1.04 -26.00
C THR A 154 12.34 2.25 -25.11
N LYS A 155 11.52 2.40 -24.06
CA LYS A 155 11.48 3.57 -23.19
C LYS A 155 11.38 3.18 -21.73
N GLU A 156 12.11 3.90 -20.91
CA GLU A 156 11.94 3.85 -19.46
C GLU A 156 10.57 4.39 -19.04
N ARG A 157 10.10 3.93 -17.88
CA ARG A 157 8.90 4.46 -17.22
C ARG A 157 9.24 4.81 -15.78
N ILE A 158 8.68 5.91 -15.29
CA ILE A 158 8.77 6.30 -13.87
C ILE A 158 7.35 6.37 -13.31
N SER A 159 7.18 5.91 -12.06
CA SER A 159 5.92 6.13 -11.32
C SER A 159 6.21 6.40 -9.86
N VAL A 160 5.40 7.26 -9.24
CA VAL A 160 5.42 7.52 -7.80
C VAL A 160 4.09 7.06 -7.23
N ALA A 161 4.11 5.98 -6.47
CA ALA A 161 2.94 5.47 -5.76
C ALA A 161 2.97 5.99 -4.32
N THR A 162 1.83 6.49 -3.83
CA THR A 162 1.67 6.86 -2.42
C THR A 162 0.67 5.91 -1.79
N PHE A 163 1.05 5.25 -0.71
CA PHE A 163 0.19 4.39 0.07
C PHE A 163 -0.32 5.18 1.27
N TYR A 164 -1.63 5.14 1.50
CA TYR A 164 -2.25 5.73 2.67
C TYR A 164 -2.97 4.63 3.43
N SER A 165 -2.41 4.29 4.58
CA SER A 165 -2.77 3.14 5.39
C SER A 165 -3.35 3.56 6.72
N ALA A 166 -4.04 2.63 7.36
CA ALA A 166 -4.56 2.79 8.71
C ALA A 166 -3.45 3.04 9.74
N ASN A 167 -3.84 3.58 10.90
CA ASN A 167 -2.96 3.81 12.05
C ASN A 167 -2.42 2.47 12.58
N ILE A 168 -1.10 2.35 12.76
CA ILE A 168 -0.47 1.09 13.20
C ILE A 168 -0.94 0.62 14.57
N ASP A 169 -1.38 1.54 15.43
CA ASP A 169 -1.85 1.28 16.78
C ASP A 169 -3.35 0.88 16.83
N SER A 170 -3.99 0.70 15.68
CA SER A 170 -5.42 0.35 15.56
C SER A 170 -5.65 -1.13 15.25
N ASP A 171 -6.89 -1.58 15.40
CA ASP A 171 -7.34 -2.89 14.95
C ASP A 171 -7.88 -2.82 13.52
N LEU A 172 -7.54 -3.80 12.70
CA LEU A 172 -8.05 -3.97 11.35
C LEU A 172 -9.11 -5.07 11.32
N GLY A 173 -10.33 -4.71 10.95
CA GLY A 173 -11.47 -5.63 10.76
C GLY A 173 -12.63 -4.92 10.07
N PRO A 174 -13.76 -5.61 9.80
CA PRO A 174 -14.96 -4.98 9.27
C PRO A 174 -15.47 -3.88 10.20
N ALA A 175 -15.92 -2.76 9.62
CA ALA A 175 -16.54 -1.68 10.39
C ALA A 175 -17.82 -2.17 11.07
N LYS A 176 -18.00 -1.81 12.35
CA LYS A 176 -19.10 -2.26 13.18
C LYS A 176 -20.44 -1.73 12.68
N SER A 177 -20.44 -0.53 12.10
CA SER A 177 -21.66 0.10 11.56
C SER A 177 -22.23 -0.62 10.32
N ILE A 178 -21.43 -1.42 9.62
CA ILE A 178 -21.86 -2.10 8.38
C ILE A 178 -22.06 -3.61 8.54
N VAL A 179 -21.67 -4.19 9.69
CA VAL A 179 -21.90 -5.61 9.99
C VAL A 179 -23.05 -5.79 10.99
N GLY A 180 -23.76 -6.91 10.87
CA GLY A 180 -24.88 -7.23 11.76
C GLY A 180 -25.49 -8.59 11.43
N PRO A 181 -26.62 -8.97 12.06
CA PRO A 181 -27.26 -10.27 11.85
C PRO A 181 -27.61 -10.57 10.39
N LEU A 182 -27.94 -9.53 9.61
CA LEU A 182 -28.27 -9.63 8.18
C LEU A 182 -27.05 -9.45 7.25
N ASN A 183 -25.91 -9.00 7.79
CA ASN A 183 -24.65 -8.83 7.07
C ASN A 183 -23.48 -9.26 7.97
N PRO A 184 -23.27 -10.58 8.16
CA PRO A 184 -22.25 -11.07 9.07
C PRO A 184 -20.83 -10.67 8.62
N PRO A 185 -19.86 -10.56 9.55
CA PRO A 185 -18.48 -10.28 9.20
C PRO A 185 -17.91 -11.40 8.31
N LEU A 186 -17.24 -11.01 7.23
CA LEU A 186 -16.51 -11.91 6.33
C LEU A 186 -15.03 -12.02 6.70
N PHE A 187 -14.53 -11.09 7.51
CA PHE A 187 -13.15 -11.01 7.93
C PHE A 187 -13.06 -10.97 9.46
N ARG A 188 -11.97 -11.50 10.00
CA ARG A 188 -11.62 -11.37 11.41
C ARG A 188 -11.08 -9.97 11.71
N THR A 189 -11.02 -9.62 12.99
CA THR A 189 -10.36 -8.41 13.48
C THR A 189 -9.02 -8.78 14.12
N GLU A 190 -7.94 -8.07 13.79
CA GLU A 190 -6.64 -8.23 14.43
C GLU A 190 -5.88 -6.90 14.55
N PRO A 191 -4.93 -6.76 15.48
CA PRO A 191 -4.08 -5.57 15.56
C PRO A 191 -3.34 -5.33 14.25
N LEU A 192 -3.32 -4.08 13.77
CA LEU A 192 -2.74 -3.76 12.46
C LEU A 192 -1.22 -4.04 12.41
N GLU A 193 -0.52 -3.90 13.53
CA GLU A 193 0.88 -4.32 13.65
C GLU A 193 1.07 -5.82 13.33
N GLN A 194 0.16 -6.67 13.83
CA GLN A 194 0.18 -8.11 13.56
C GLN A 194 -0.14 -8.40 12.09
N TYR A 195 -1.11 -7.69 11.52
CA TYR A 195 -1.41 -7.75 10.09
C TYR A 195 -0.16 -7.45 9.24
N TYR A 196 0.54 -6.35 9.52
CA TYR A 196 1.74 -5.99 8.75
C TYR A 196 2.89 -6.98 8.95
N LYS A 197 3.13 -7.47 10.18
CA LYS A 197 4.13 -8.51 10.42
C LYS A 197 3.85 -9.75 9.56
N GLY A 198 2.60 -10.21 9.55
CA GLY A 198 2.21 -11.37 8.74
C GLY A 198 2.24 -11.11 7.23
N PHE A 199 1.89 -9.89 6.81
CA PHE A 199 1.91 -9.45 5.41
C PHE A 199 3.33 -9.37 4.84
N PHE A 200 4.28 -8.78 5.59
CA PHE A 200 5.67 -8.62 5.13
C PHE A 200 6.53 -9.88 5.35
N ALA A 201 6.14 -10.80 6.23
CA ALA A 201 6.88 -12.04 6.48
C ALA A 201 6.77 -13.09 5.34
N ARG A 202 6.05 -12.79 4.27
CA ARG A 202 5.74 -13.75 3.20
C ARG A 202 6.16 -13.21 1.83
N LYS A 203 6.38 -14.14 0.89
CA LYS A 203 6.47 -13.80 -0.53
C LYS A 203 5.18 -13.12 -0.97
N LEU A 204 5.30 -12.08 -1.78
CA LEU A 204 4.16 -11.44 -2.43
C LEU A 204 3.63 -12.36 -3.55
N TYR A 205 2.89 -13.40 -3.16
CA TYR A 205 2.17 -14.29 -4.07
C TYR A 205 0.66 -14.10 -3.88
N GLY A 206 0.05 -13.46 -4.87
CA GLY A 206 -1.36 -13.09 -4.86
C GLY A 206 -1.80 -12.33 -3.60
N LYS A 207 -3.03 -12.59 -3.15
CA LYS A 207 -3.62 -11.98 -1.95
C LYS A 207 -3.51 -12.85 -0.69
N SER A 208 -2.37 -13.52 -0.52
CA SER A 208 -2.23 -14.59 0.47
C SER A 208 -2.56 -14.20 1.92
N TYR A 209 -2.34 -12.94 2.33
CA TYR A 209 -2.67 -12.51 3.68
C TYR A 209 -4.14 -12.10 3.86
N LEU A 210 -4.78 -11.52 2.83
CA LEU A 210 -6.22 -11.27 2.84
C LEU A 210 -7.02 -12.56 3.05
N GLU A 211 -6.59 -13.67 2.45
CA GLU A 211 -7.21 -14.98 2.66
C GLU A 211 -7.09 -15.47 4.11
N VAL A 212 -5.99 -15.14 4.80
CA VAL A 212 -5.82 -15.46 6.23
C VAL A 212 -6.78 -14.65 7.11
N MET A 213 -7.15 -13.45 6.68
CA MET A 213 -8.12 -12.62 7.36
C MET A 213 -9.56 -13.09 7.18
N ARG A 214 -9.87 -13.87 6.13
CA ARG A 214 -11.24 -14.34 5.88
C ARG A 214 -11.69 -15.37 6.92
N LEU A 215 -12.92 -15.20 7.38
CA LEU A 215 -13.58 -16.20 8.21
C LEU A 215 -14.02 -17.38 7.31
N GLN A 216 -13.68 -18.60 7.71
CA GLN A 216 -14.15 -19.80 6.99
C GLN A 216 -15.65 -19.97 7.22
N GLN A 217 -16.44 -20.20 6.15
CA GLN A 217 -17.90 -20.39 6.21
C GLN A 217 -18.37 -21.64 7.00
N LYS A 218 -17.51 -22.29 7.79
CA LYS A 218 -17.81 -23.56 8.46
C LYS A 218 -18.59 -23.46 9.78
N GLU A 219 -18.87 -22.27 10.31
CA GLU A 219 -19.46 -22.12 11.65
C GLU A 219 -20.92 -21.60 11.68
N PHE A 220 -21.58 -21.41 10.55
CA PHE A 220 -22.97 -20.92 10.52
C PHE A 220 -24.05 -22.00 10.32
N ASN A 221 -23.69 -23.29 10.27
CA ASN A 221 -24.63 -24.41 10.04
C ASN A 221 -24.80 -25.36 11.24
N THR A 222 -24.72 -24.84 12.47
CA THR A 222 -25.17 -25.58 13.65
C THR A 222 -25.75 -24.62 14.68
N THR A 223 -27.03 -24.26 14.52
CA THR A 223 -28.05 -24.43 15.57
C THR A 223 -29.44 -24.43 14.93
#